data_AF-A0A6A8G2I5-F1
#
_entry.id   AF-A0A6A8G2I5-F1
#
_cell.length_a   1.000
_cell.length_b   1.000
_cell.length_c   1.000
_cell.angle_alpha   90.00
_cell.angle_beta   90.00
_cell.angle_gamma   90.00
#
_symmetry.space_group_name_H-M   'P 1'
#
loop_
_entity.id
_entity.type
_entity.pdbx_description
1 polymer ?
#
loop_
_entity_poly.entity_id
_entity_poly.type
_entity_poly.pdbx_seq_one_letter_code
_entity_poly.pdbx_strand_id
1 'polypeptide(L)'
;MALIDSLPPRPLKPQELTSLNRSEAFELVVAVENDGPARGVLFATDAWVKGVAYDDTSGWSLVETVEITDEQPRIDGLQVCETAVLSFQDDENEA
;
A
#
# COMPACT_ATOMS: atom_id res chain seq x y z
N MET A 1 -10.66 3.92 -7.58
CA MET A 1 -11.32 3.35 -6.40
C MET A 1 -11.49 1.83 -6.41
N ALA A 2 -11.40 1.13 -7.55
CA ALA A 2 -11.63 -0.34 -7.59
C ALA A 2 -10.64 -1.19 -6.74
N LEU A 3 -9.41 -0.71 -6.51
CA LEU A 3 -8.41 -1.43 -5.71
C LEU A 3 -8.87 -1.65 -4.27
N ILE A 4 -9.28 -0.56 -3.60
CA ILE A 4 -9.67 -0.58 -2.17
C ILE A 4 -10.94 -1.39 -1.96
N ASP A 5 -11.90 -1.28 -2.88
CA ASP A 5 -13.15 -2.03 -2.83
C ASP A 5 -12.93 -3.56 -2.93
N SER A 6 -11.80 -3.97 -3.55
CA SER A 6 -11.42 -5.38 -3.67
C SER A 6 -10.69 -5.91 -2.43
N LEU A 7 -10.29 -5.05 -1.50
CA LEU A 7 -9.58 -5.46 -0.30
C LEU A 7 -10.54 -5.92 0.80
N PRO A 8 -10.19 -6.96 1.56
CA PRO A 8 -11.01 -7.40 2.68
C PRO A 8 -11.08 -6.30 3.76
N PRO A 9 -12.15 -6.19 4.54
CA PRO A 9 -12.29 -5.19 5.61
C PRO A 9 -11.47 -5.58 6.86
N ARG A 10 -10.20 -5.93 6.65
CA ARG A 10 -9.21 -6.30 7.66
C ARG A 10 -7.79 -6.20 7.07
N PRO A 11 -6.76 -6.07 7.92
CA PRO A 11 -5.37 -6.16 7.49
C PRO A 11 -5.05 -7.42 6.69
N LEU A 12 -4.18 -7.28 5.69
CA LEU A 12 -3.79 -8.38 4.81
C LEU A 12 -2.84 -9.33 5.50
N LYS A 13 -3.02 -10.64 5.31
CA LYS A 13 -2.07 -11.62 5.81
C LYS A 13 -0.87 -11.72 4.84
N PRO A 14 0.32 -12.11 5.30
CA PRO A 14 1.48 -12.30 4.44
C PRO A 14 1.20 -13.19 3.21
N GLN A 15 0.44 -14.27 3.39
CA GLN A 15 0.02 -15.17 2.31
C GLN A 15 -0.85 -14.50 1.22
N GLU A 16 -1.66 -13.50 1.58
CA GLU A 16 -2.52 -12.78 0.64
C GLU A 16 -1.67 -11.83 -0.18
N LEU A 17 -0.70 -11.14 0.44
CA LEU A 17 0.27 -10.30 -0.25
C LEU A 17 1.11 -11.11 -1.25
N THR A 18 1.57 -12.30 -0.87
CA THR A 18 2.25 -13.20 -1.81
C THR A 18 1.34 -13.63 -2.96
N SER A 19 0.03 -13.77 -2.72
CA SER A 19 -0.92 -14.11 -3.77
C SER A 19 -1.19 -12.92 -4.71
N LEU A 20 -1.22 -11.69 -4.17
CA LEU A 20 -1.33 -10.46 -4.95
C LEU A 20 -0.09 -10.21 -5.83
N ASN A 21 1.12 -10.46 -5.33
CA ASN A 21 2.34 -10.40 -6.16
C ASN A 21 2.38 -11.45 -7.27
N ARG A 22 1.67 -12.56 -7.10
CA ARG A 22 1.55 -13.60 -8.14
C ARG A 22 0.44 -13.31 -9.13
N SER A 23 -0.35 -12.27 -8.90
CA SER A 23 -1.35 -11.80 -9.84
C SER A 23 -0.69 -10.97 -10.93
N GLU A 24 -1.17 -11.08 -12.17
CA GLU A 24 -0.72 -10.25 -13.30
C GLU A 24 -1.21 -8.80 -13.21
N ALA A 25 -1.96 -8.45 -12.17
CA ALA A 25 -2.50 -7.11 -11.96
C ALA A 25 -1.46 -6.10 -11.43
N PHE A 26 -0.40 -6.57 -10.77
CA PHE A 26 0.60 -5.72 -10.13
C PHE A 26 2.01 -6.27 -10.37
N GLU A 27 2.97 -5.37 -10.53
CA GLU A 27 4.39 -5.70 -10.67
C GLU A 27 5.02 -6.03 -9.31
N LEU A 28 4.58 -5.33 -8.26
CA LEU A 28 5.07 -5.50 -6.90
C LEU A 28 3.97 -5.10 -5.91
N VAL A 29 3.79 -5.92 -4.87
CA VAL A 29 2.94 -5.60 -3.73
C VAL A 29 3.74 -5.86 -2.45
N VAL A 30 3.96 -4.86 -1.62
CA VAL A 30 4.79 -5.03 -0.42
C VAL A 30 4.10 -4.42 0.79
N ALA A 31 4.23 -5.09 1.93
CA ALA A 31 3.77 -4.51 3.18
C ALA A 31 4.80 -3.51 3.69
N VAL A 32 4.33 -2.37 4.18
CA VAL A 32 5.18 -1.39 4.88
C VAL A 32 5.67 -1.96 6.20
N GLU A 33 4.84 -2.76 6.87
CA GLU A 33 5.17 -3.42 8.14
C GLU A 33 5.22 -4.94 7.98
N ASN A 34 6.18 -5.61 8.64
CA ASN A 34 6.38 -7.05 8.52
C ASN A 34 6.07 -7.84 9.81
N ASP A 35 5.81 -7.15 10.92
CA ASP A 35 5.47 -7.78 12.21
C ASP A 35 3.96 -8.03 12.32
N GLY A 36 3.45 -8.89 11.42
CA GLY A 36 2.06 -9.40 11.49
C GLY A 36 1.20 -9.08 10.26
N PRO A 37 -0.13 -8.92 10.45
CA PRO A 37 -1.02 -8.53 9.38
C PRO A 37 -0.68 -7.14 8.85
N ALA A 38 -0.44 -7.02 7.55
CA ALA A 38 -0.08 -5.77 6.92
C ALA A 38 -1.24 -4.77 7.00
N ARG A 39 -1.01 -3.69 7.74
CA ARG A 39 -1.90 -2.54 7.84
C ARG A 39 -1.53 -1.47 6.81
N GLY A 40 -0.26 -1.39 6.41
CA GLY A 40 0.22 -0.59 5.28
C GLY A 40 0.65 -1.46 4.10
N VAL A 41 0.18 -1.16 2.90
CA VAL A 41 0.51 -1.91 1.67
C VAL A 41 0.81 -0.96 0.53
N LEU A 42 1.93 -1.20 -0.15
CA LEU A 42 2.33 -0.51 -1.37
C LEU A 42 2.00 -1.40 -2.57
N PHE A 43 1.32 -0.83 -3.55
CA PHE A 43 1.02 -1.47 -4.83
C PHE A 43 1.77 -0.73 -5.93
N ALA A 44 2.56 -1.45 -6.71
CA ALA A 44 3.30 -0.88 -7.83
C ALA A 44 2.93 -1.56 -9.14
N THR A 45 2.91 -0.75 -10.19
CA THR A 45 2.77 -1.12 -11.59
C THR A 45 3.92 -0.47 -12.38
N ASP A 46 3.93 -0.61 -13.71
CA ASP A 46 4.87 0.12 -14.56
C ASP A 46 4.59 1.62 -14.62
N ALA A 47 3.33 2.02 -14.37
CA ALA A 47 2.87 3.39 -14.53
C ALA A 47 2.71 4.16 -13.21
N TRP A 48 2.51 3.46 -12.09
CA TRP A 48 2.27 4.11 -10.79
C TRP A 48 2.61 3.23 -9.60
N VAL A 49 2.83 3.88 -8.47
CA VAL A 49 2.90 3.30 -7.12
C VAL A 49 1.82 3.94 -6.25
N LYS A 50 1.13 3.14 -5.44
CA LYS A 50 0.09 3.58 -4.53
C LYS A 50 0.33 3.04 -3.13
N GLY A 51 0.26 3.93 -2.14
CA GLY A 51 0.27 3.59 -0.73
C GLY A 51 -1.15 3.51 -0.19
N VAL A 52 -1.50 2.36 0.39
CA VAL A 52 -2.80 2.11 1.00
C VAL A 52 -2.59 1.76 2.47
N ALA A 53 -3.33 2.39 3.36
CA ALA A 53 -3.30 2.12 4.79
C ALA A 53 -4.66 1.65 5.29
N TYR A 54 -4.66 0.79 6.30
CA TYR A 54 -5.83 0.29 6.97
C TYR A 54 -6.00 0.98 8.32
N ASP A 55 -7.16 1.62 8.50
CA ASP A 55 -7.67 2.12 9.76
C ASP A 55 -8.80 1.20 10.27
N ASP A 56 -8.87 0.99 11.59
CA ASP A 56 -9.92 0.19 12.22
C ASP A 56 -11.30 0.88 12.15
N THR A 57 -11.36 2.21 11.97
CA THR A 57 -12.62 2.96 11.89
C THR A 57 -13.19 3.03 10.47
N SER A 58 -12.33 3.35 9.50
CA SER A 58 -12.67 3.68 8.11
C SER A 58 -12.33 2.55 7.13
N GLY A 59 -11.54 1.57 7.57
CA GLY A 59 -11.03 0.49 6.73
C GLY A 59 -9.85 0.93 5.86
N TRP A 60 -9.75 0.35 4.67
CA TRP A 60 -8.68 0.67 3.72
C TRP A 60 -8.88 2.04 3.08
N SER A 61 -7.84 2.86 3.14
CA SER A 61 -7.80 4.20 2.57
C SER A 61 -6.57 4.38 1.68
N LEU A 62 -6.74 5.06 0.56
CA LEU A 62 -5.64 5.41 -0.34
C LEU A 62 -4.98 6.64 0.26
N VAL A 63 -3.75 6.48 0.72
CA VAL A 63 -3.01 7.56 1.37
C VAL A 63 -2.23 8.37 0.35
N GLU A 64 -1.58 7.68 -0.59
CA GLU A 64 -0.76 8.37 -1.59
C GLU A 64 -0.74 7.66 -2.94
N THR A 65 -0.59 8.45 -4.01
CA THR A 65 -0.39 7.94 -5.37
C THR A 65 0.73 8.69 -6.06
N VAL A 66 1.72 7.93 -6.51
CA VAL A 66 2.86 8.44 -7.26
C VAL A 66 2.86 7.83 -8.67
N GLU A 67 2.90 8.68 -9.69
CA GLU A 67 3.09 8.23 -11.07
C GLU A 67 4.57 7.94 -11.33
N ILE A 68 4.85 6.88 -12.11
CA ILE A 68 6.20 6.49 -12.47
C ILE A 68 6.56 7.12 -13.82
N THR A 69 7.66 7.87 -13.82
CA THR A 69 8.20 8.55 -15.00
C THR A 69 9.72 8.40 -15.02
N ASP A 70 10.38 8.79 -16.11
CA ASP A 70 11.85 8.81 -16.17
C ASP A 70 12.49 9.72 -15.09
N GLU A 71 11.78 10.77 -14.67
CA GLU A 71 12.24 11.68 -13.62
C GLU A 71 11.93 11.16 -12.20
N GLN A 72 10.94 10.27 -12.08
CA GLN A 72 10.50 9.70 -10.82
C GLN A 72 10.45 8.17 -10.92
N PRO A 73 11.60 7.51 -10.70
CA PRO A 73 11.67 6.07 -10.85
C PRO A 73 10.86 5.38 -9.76
N ARG A 74 10.53 4.11 -10.00
CA ARG A 74 9.71 3.31 -9.10
C ARG A 74 10.22 3.29 -7.65
N ILE A 75 11.53 3.32 -7.44
CA ILE A 75 12.11 3.31 -6.09
C ILE A 75 11.73 4.58 -5.32
N ASP A 76 11.87 5.76 -5.93
CA ASP A 76 11.44 7.02 -5.33
C ASP A 76 9.93 7.01 -5.03
N GLY A 77 9.12 6.51 -5.97
CA GLY A 77 7.68 6.37 -5.75
C GLY A 77 7.31 5.44 -4.60
N LEU A 78 8.06 4.35 -4.39
CA LEU A 78 7.89 3.45 -3.25
C LEU A 78 8.24 4.14 -1.94
N GLN A 79 9.35 4.88 -1.87
CA GLN A 79 9.75 5.59 -0.64
C GLN A 79 8.75 6.68 -0.25
N VAL A 80 8.23 7.44 -1.23
CA VAL A 80 7.21 8.47 -0.98
C VAL A 80 5.92 7.83 -0.44
N CYS A 81 5.44 6.76 -1.08
CA CYS A 81 4.24 6.07 -0.64
C CYS A 81 4.43 5.37 0.72
N GLU A 82 5.60 4.79 0.97
CA GLU A 82 5.97 4.19 2.27
C GLU A 82 5.89 5.23 3.38
N THR A 83 6.54 6.38 3.17
CA THR A 83 6.55 7.48 4.14
C THR A 83 5.14 7.97 4.41
N ALA A 84 4.33 8.17 3.37
CA ALA A 84 2.95 8.63 3.52
C ALA A 84 2.09 7.64 4.33
N VAL A 85 2.23 6.33 4.05
CA VAL A 85 1.52 5.28 4.81
C VAL A 85 1.96 5.26 6.27
N LEU A 86 3.27 5.35 6.55
CA LEU A 86 3.78 5.41 7.91
C LEU A 86 3.25 6.65 8.65
N SER A 87 3.26 7.83 8.01
CA SER A 87 2.71 9.06 8.60
C SER A 87 1.23 8.93 8.91
N PHE A 88 0.44 8.33 8.00
CA PHE A 88 -0.99 8.08 8.25
C PHE A 88 -1.23 7.18 9.47
N GLN A 89 -0.40 6.14 9.65
CA GLN A 89 -0.53 5.22 10.77
C GLN A 89 -0.06 5.84 12.10
N ASP A 90 0.93 6.74 12.05
CA ASP A 90 1.43 7.46 13.23
C ASP A 90 0.41 8.49 13.73
N ASP A 91 -0.20 9.26 12.82
CA ASP A 91 -1.30 10.21 13.13
C ASP A 91 -2.46 9.52 13.87
N GLU A 92 -2.84 8.29 13.45
CA GLU A 92 -3.88 7.51 14.10
C GLU A 92 -3.47 6.98 15.49
N ASN A 93 -2.16 6.79 15.73
CA ASN A 93 -1.66 6.32 17.02
C ASN A 93 -1.50 7.47 18.04
N GLU A 94 -1.54 8.73 17.60
CA GLU A 94 -1.51 9.93 18.46
C GLU A 94 -2.92 10.45 18.87
N ALA A 95 -4.01 9.83 18.39
CA ALA A 95 -5.39 10.27 18.59
C ALA A 95 -6.13 9.68 19.81
#